data_AF-A0A9D9MN75-F1
#
_entry.id   AF-A0A9D9MN75-F1
#
_cell.length_a   1.000
_cell.length_b   1.000
_cell.length_c   1.000
_cell.angle_alpha   90.00
_cell.angle_beta   90.00
_cell.angle_gamma   90.00
#
_symmetry.space_group_name_H-M   'P 1'
#
loop_
_entity.id
_entity.type
_entity.pdbx_description
1 polymer ?
#
loop_
_entity_poly.entity_id
_entity_poly.type
_entity_poly.pdbx_seq_one_letter_code
_entity_poly.pdbx_strand_id
1 'polypeptide(L)'
;MLQQLSKITLDEQKKNEHALNQFRYSFLAGNFEQMEELMDAKGVFFKGMNKTRALAHFHKFLFSEHGIDKRLWPEFKDGYSMDEFPGEHVIEFRLMEADPFTFPDIDKFEFGEAPRKEFKELVIRLAFRFQNGKIIGLRFPKKVVKSIETFMNQN
;
A
#
# COMPACT_ATOMS: atom_id res chain seq x y z
N MET A 1 -17.91 -9.88 -3.36
CA MET A 1 -18.28 -9.48 -4.73
C MET A 1 -17.24 -8.64 -5.50
N LEU A 2 -15.94 -8.62 -5.14
CA LEU A 2 -14.85 -8.18 -6.06
C LEU A 2 -13.87 -9.32 -6.37
N GLN A 3 -13.71 -10.28 -5.46
CA GLN A 3 -13.21 -11.63 -5.78
C GLN A 3 -14.27 -12.50 -6.49
N GLN A 4 -15.50 -12.01 -6.64
CA GLN A 4 -16.63 -12.77 -7.20
C GLN A 4 -16.90 -12.46 -8.68
N LEU A 5 -16.02 -11.69 -9.32
CA LEU A 5 -15.96 -11.52 -10.78
C LEU A 5 -14.59 -11.90 -11.39
N SER A 6 -13.69 -12.48 -10.58
CA SER A 6 -12.45 -13.09 -11.06
C SER A 6 -12.45 -14.57 -10.67
N LYS A 7 -12.16 -15.46 -11.62
CA LYS A 7 -11.93 -16.90 -11.40
C LYS A 7 -10.63 -17.16 -10.61
N ILE A 8 -10.42 -16.48 -9.48
CA ILE A 8 -9.28 -16.73 -8.60
C ILE A 8 -9.67 -17.83 -7.63
N THR A 9 -8.79 -18.82 -7.48
CA THR A 9 -9.03 -19.93 -6.57
C THR A 9 -8.77 -19.48 -5.12
N LEU A 10 -9.30 -20.24 -4.15
CA LEU A 10 -8.98 -20.00 -2.73
C LEU A 10 -7.47 -20.07 -2.46
N ASP A 11 -6.75 -20.94 -3.17
CA ASP A 11 -5.30 -21.05 -3.10
C ASP A 11 -4.60 -19.77 -3.61
N GLU A 12 -5.06 -19.24 -4.74
CA GLU A 12 -4.54 -17.97 -5.28
C GLU A 12 -4.82 -16.79 -4.34
N GLN A 13 -6.00 -16.75 -3.73
CA GLN A 13 -6.32 -15.72 -2.73
C GLN A 13 -5.35 -15.75 -1.55
N LYS A 14 -5.08 -16.93 -0.99
CA LYS A 14 -4.11 -17.11 0.11
C LYS A 14 -2.71 -16.69 -0.30
N LYS A 15 -2.26 -17.03 -1.51
CA LYS A 15 -0.95 -16.61 -2.04
C LYS A 15 -0.86 -15.09 -2.20
N ASN A 16 -1.92 -14.45 -2.71
CA ASN A 16 -1.97 -13.01 -2.90
C ASN A 16 -1.94 -12.27 -1.55
N GLU A 17 -2.70 -12.76 -0.56
CA GLU A 17 -2.69 -12.24 0.81
C GLU A 17 -1.30 -12.41 1.47
N HIS A 18 -0.67 -13.56 1.26
CA HIS A 18 0.70 -13.79 1.73
C HIS A 18 1.68 -12.78 1.11
N ALA A 19 1.61 -12.56 -0.20
CA ALA A 19 2.46 -11.59 -0.90
C ALA A 19 2.24 -10.15 -0.41
N LEU A 20 0.99 -9.76 -0.13
CA LEU A 20 0.66 -8.46 0.46
C LEU A 20 1.30 -8.28 1.84
N ASN A 21 1.20 -9.28 2.72
CA ASN A 21 1.79 -9.23 4.05
C ASN A 21 3.33 -9.22 3.99
N GLN A 22 3.93 -10.03 3.11
CA GLN A 22 5.38 -9.99 2.87
C GLN A 22 5.84 -8.62 2.38
N PHE A 23 5.06 -7.94 1.53
CA PHE A 23 5.38 -6.58 1.12
C PHE A 23 5.39 -5.61 2.31
N ARG A 24 4.41 -5.69 3.22
CA ARG A 24 4.38 -4.86 4.44
C ARG A 24 5.60 -5.08 5.31
N TYR A 25 5.97 -6.33 5.58
CA TYR A 25 7.15 -6.66 6.37
C TYR A 25 8.44 -6.18 5.70
N SER A 26 8.56 -6.35 4.38
CA SER A 26 9.69 -5.85 3.60
C SER A 26 9.80 -4.33 3.68
N PHE A 27 8.67 -3.62 3.66
CA PHE A 27 8.61 -2.17 3.84
C PHE A 27 9.08 -1.74 5.22
N LEU A 28 8.57 -2.37 6.26
CA LEU A 28 8.98 -2.12 7.64
C LEU A 28 10.47 -2.36 7.87
N ALA A 29 11.01 -3.41 7.27
CA ALA A 29 12.42 -3.76 7.38
C ALA A 29 13.33 -2.92 6.49
N GLY A 30 12.79 -2.07 5.61
CA GLY A 30 13.57 -1.38 4.57
C GLY A 30 14.22 -2.33 3.56
N ASN A 31 13.69 -3.55 3.41
CA ASN A 31 14.24 -4.59 2.55
C ASN A 31 13.66 -4.48 1.12
N PHE A 32 14.27 -3.62 0.30
CA PHE A 32 13.84 -3.41 -1.09
C PHE A 32 14.15 -4.59 -2.01
N GLU A 33 15.15 -5.41 -1.69
CA GLU A 33 15.45 -6.64 -2.43
C GLU A 33 14.30 -7.64 -2.30
N GLN A 34 13.79 -7.84 -1.08
CA GLN A 34 12.63 -8.70 -0.84
C GLN A 34 11.36 -8.16 -1.54
N MET A 35 11.19 -6.84 -1.60
CA MET A 35 10.10 -6.25 -2.40
C MET A 35 10.25 -6.58 -3.89
N GLU A 36 11.47 -6.52 -4.42
CA GLU A 36 11.73 -6.85 -5.83
C GLU A 36 11.39 -8.30 -6.17
N GLU A 37 11.61 -9.22 -5.24
CA GLU A 37 11.26 -10.62 -5.40
C GLU A 37 9.75 -10.84 -5.44
N LEU A 38 8.96 -10.04 -4.71
CA LEU A 38 7.50 -10.09 -4.72
C LEU A 38 6.90 -9.55 -6.03
N MET A 39 7.65 -8.73 -6.76
CA MET A 39 7.23 -8.10 -8.01
C MET A 39 7.45 -9.02 -9.22
N ASP A 40 6.41 -9.18 -10.03
CA ASP A 40 6.49 -9.95 -11.27
C ASP A 40 7.41 -9.28 -12.29
N ALA A 41 8.22 -10.07 -13.00
CA ALA A 41 9.18 -9.57 -13.98
C ALA A 41 8.52 -8.87 -15.19
N LYS A 42 7.29 -9.28 -15.53
CA LYS A 42 6.46 -8.70 -16.60
C LYS A 42 5.39 -7.74 -16.05
N GLY A 43 5.40 -7.48 -14.74
CA GLY A 43 4.49 -6.55 -14.10
C GLY A 43 4.69 -5.11 -14.60
N VAL A 44 3.63 -4.31 -14.45
CA VAL A 44 3.62 -2.89 -14.81
C VAL A 44 3.40 -2.07 -13.56
N PHE A 45 4.41 -1.30 -13.18
CA PHE A 45 4.45 -0.60 -11.90
C PHE A 45 4.53 0.91 -12.13
N PHE A 46 3.84 1.66 -11.29
CA PHE A 46 3.60 3.09 -11.45
C PHE A 46 3.23 3.41 -12.91
N LYS A 47 3.62 4.58 -13.42
CA LYS A 47 3.33 5.04 -14.79
C LYS A 47 4.11 4.25 -15.86
N GLY A 48 3.94 2.92 -15.95
CA GLY A 48 4.54 2.06 -16.98
C GLY A 48 5.96 1.57 -16.69
N MET A 49 6.45 1.67 -15.46
CA MET A 49 7.81 1.25 -15.08
C MET A 49 7.92 -0.26 -14.93
N ASN A 50 9.11 -0.79 -15.21
CA ASN A 50 9.51 -2.14 -14.79
C ASN A 50 9.88 -2.16 -13.30
N LYS A 51 10.03 -3.35 -12.70
CA LYS A 51 10.23 -3.48 -11.25
C LYS A 51 11.45 -2.74 -10.72
N THR A 52 12.59 -2.80 -11.40
CA THR A 52 13.84 -2.15 -10.96
C THR A 52 13.68 -0.62 -10.96
N ARG A 53 13.11 -0.04 -12.02
CA ARG A 53 12.82 1.41 -12.09
C ARG A 53 11.78 1.83 -11.06
N ALA A 54 10.78 1.00 -10.83
CA ALA A 54 9.72 1.25 -9.87
C ALA A 54 10.26 1.28 -8.44
N LEU A 55 11.15 0.35 -8.07
CA LEU A 55 11.79 0.37 -6.75
C LEU A 55 12.72 1.56 -6.57
N ALA A 56 13.54 1.90 -7.58
CA ALA A 56 14.36 3.09 -7.54
C ALA A 56 13.52 4.37 -7.40
N HIS A 57 12.40 4.45 -8.12
CA HIS A 57 11.44 5.54 -8.02
C HIS A 57 10.82 5.61 -6.62
N PHE A 58 10.38 4.47 -6.08
CA PHE A 58 9.77 4.41 -4.77
C PHE A 58 10.77 4.73 -3.65
N HIS A 59 11.99 4.22 -3.73
CA HIS A 59 13.07 4.56 -2.80
C HIS A 59 13.37 6.06 -2.81
N LYS A 60 13.53 6.68 -4.00
CA LYS A 60 13.72 8.13 -4.12
C LYS A 60 12.56 8.91 -3.49
N PHE A 61 11.32 8.50 -3.79
CA PHE A 61 10.12 9.10 -3.24
C PHE A 61 10.12 9.07 -1.70
N LEU A 62 10.47 7.93 -1.09
CA LEU A 62 10.48 7.78 0.37
C LEU A 62 11.61 8.57 1.05
N PHE A 63 12.85 8.38 0.58
CA PHE A 63 14.03 8.89 1.30
C PHE A 63 14.43 10.30 0.87
N SER A 64 14.44 10.58 -0.44
CA SER A 64 14.94 11.86 -0.95
C SER A 64 13.86 12.94 -0.94
N GLU A 65 12.63 12.59 -1.28
CA GLU A 65 11.54 13.57 -1.42
C GLU A 65 10.77 13.76 -0.11
N HIS A 66 10.64 12.70 0.69
CA HIS A 66 9.82 12.73 1.90
C HIS A 66 10.57 12.48 3.20
N GLY A 67 11.86 12.12 3.19
CA GLY A 67 12.66 11.95 4.41
C GLY A 67 12.08 10.94 5.40
N ILE A 68 11.81 9.72 4.93
CA ILE A 68 11.23 8.64 5.76
C ILE A 68 12.14 8.21 6.92
N ASP A 69 13.44 8.47 6.84
CA ASP A 69 14.43 8.22 7.89
C ASP A 69 14.10 8.92 9.22
N LYS A 70 13.34 10.02 9.15
CA LYS A 70 12.88 10.77 10.34
C LYS A 70 11.53 10.27 10.87
N ARG A 71 10.90 9.32 10.19
CA ARG A 71 9.53 8.86 10.49
C ARG A 71 9.52 7.39 10.89
N LEU A 72 9.59 7.15 12.20
CA LEU A 72 9.87 5.82 12.77
C LEU A 72 8.63 5.06 13.25
N TRP A 73 7.44 5.67 13.16
CA TRP A 73 6.18 5.02 13.54
C TRP A 73 5.27 4.77 12.33
N PRO A 74 5.39 3.59 11.71
CA PRO A 74 4.52 3.16 10.62
C PRO A 74 3.22 2.56 11.16
N GLU A 75 2.09 3.08 10.69
CA GLU A 75 0.78 2.47 10.85
C GLU A 75 0.20 2.09 9.48
N PHE A 76 -0.59 1.02 9.44
CA PHE A 76 -1.17 0.49 8.21
C PHE A 76 -2.68 0.37 8.31
N LYS A 77 -3.40 0.80 7.26
CA LYS A 77 -4.81 0.45 7.07
C LYS A 77 -5.05 -0.04 5.67
N ASP A 78 -6.04 -0.92 5.58
CA ASP A 78 -6.52 -1.45 4.32
C ASP A 78 -7.72 -0.69 3.82
N GLY A 79 -7.78 -0.56 2.50
CA GLY A 79 -8.92 -0.06 1.78
C GLY A 79 -8.87 -0.51 0.33
N TYR A 80 -9.64 0.16 -0.51
CA TYR A 80 -9.82 -0.19 -1.91
C TYR A 80 -9.79 1.06 -2.78
N SER A 81 -9.28 0.94 -3.99
CA SER A 81 -9.30 2.03 -4.96
C SER A 81 -10.67 2.16 -5.65
N MET A 82 -11.00 3.37 -6.07
CA MET A 82 -12.28 3.75 -6.72
C MET A 82 -12.07 4.64 -7.95
N ASP A 83 -10.86 4.62 -8.51
CA ASP A 83 -10.49 5.42 -9.66
C ASP A 83 -10.48 4.56 -10.93
N GLU A 84 -9.46 4.70 -11.78
CA GLU A 84 -9.32 3.98 -13.06
C GLU A 84 -9.37 2.45 -12.92
N PHE A 85 -9.03 1.91 -11.75
CA PHE A 85 -9.07 0.47 -11.49
C PHE A 85 -9.81 0.15 -10.18
N PRO A 86 -11.16 0.22 -10.14
CA PRO A 86 -11.91 0.03 -8.91
C PRO A 86 -11.70 -1.35 -8.28
N GLY A 87 -11.61 -1.40 -6.95
CA GLY A 87 -11.52 -2.62 -6.17
C GLY A 87 -10.12 -3.19 -5.97
N GLU A 88 -9.06 -2.57 -6.52
CA GLU A 88 -7.70 -2.95 -6.16
C GLU A 88 -7.45 -2.71 -4.67
N HIS A 89 -6.79 -3.65 -4.01
CA HIS A 89 -6.41 -3.55 -2.61
C HIS A 89 -5.45 -2.37 -2.42
N VAL A 90 -5.73 -1.51 -1.44
CA VAL A 90 -4.90 -0.36 -1.10
C VAL A 90 -4.36 -0.53 0.31
N ILE A 91 -3.04 -0.36 0.48
CA ILE A 91 -2.44 -0.12 1.79
C ILE A 91 -2.21 1.37 1.93
N GLU A 92 -2.77 1.96 2.99
CA GLU A 92 -2.42 3.29 3.48
C GLU A 92 -1.34 3.14 4.56
N PHE A 93 -0.18 3.71 4.27
CA PHE A 93 0.96 3.82 5.17
C PHE A 93 0.90 5.21 5.81
N ARG A 94 0.87 5.25 7.14
CA ARG A 94 0.98 6.48 7.90
C ARG A 94 2.27 6.48 8.68
N LEU A 95 3.07 7.52 8.48
CA LEU A 95 4.44 7.59 8.99
C LEU A 95 4.58 8.92 9.75
N MET A 96 4.83 8.84 11.04
CA MET A 96 4.94 10.02 11.91
C MET A 96 6.40 10.31 12.25
N GLU A 97 6.76 11.59 12.37
CA GLU A 97 8.09 11.96 12.86
C GLU A 97 8.30 11.42 14.28
N ALA A 98 9.50 10.93 14.56
CA ALA A 98 9.84 10.45 15.89
C ALA A 98 9.90 11.64 16.88
N ASP A 99 9.09 11.60 17.93
CA ASP A 99 9.14 12.51 19.07
C ASP A 99 9.29 11.68 20.36
N PRO A 100 10.46 11.70 21.02
CA PRO A 100 10.70 10.90 22.21
C PRO A 100 9.79 11.25 23.41
N PHE A 101 9.01 12.33 23.33
CA PHE A 101 8.11 12.79 24.38
C PHE A 101 6.63 12.60 24.05
N THR A 102 6.26 12.29 22.80
CA THR A 102 4.87 12.05 22.41
C THR A 102 4.73 10.70 21.72
N PHE A 103 3.93 9.83 22.33
CA PHE A 103 3.52 8.56 21.75
C PHE A 103 2.07 8.68 21.28
N PRO A 104 1.80 8.74 19.97
CA PRO A 104 0.44 8.79 19.47
C PRO A 104 -0.31 7.51 19.84
N ASP A 105 -1.60 7.64 20.16
CA ASP A 105 -2.49 6.48 20.28
C ASP A 105 -2.64 5.85 18.88
N ILE A 106 -1.88 4.77 18.67
CA ILE A 106 -1.73 4.09 17.37
C ILE A 106 -3.01 3.42 16.83
N ASP A 107 -4.06 3.34 17.65
CA ASP A 107 -5.32 2.66 17.31
C ASP A 107 -6.46 3.60 16.86
N LYS A 108 -6.25 4.92 16.87
CA LYS A 108 -7.36 5.89 16.74
C LYS A 108 -7.66 6.39 15.33
N PHE A 109 -6.91 5.97 14.31
CA PHE A 109 -7.10 6.51 12.97
C PHE A 109 -7.89 5.56 12.05
N GLU A 110 -8.60 6.19 11.12
CA GLU A 110 -9.39 5.51 10.10
C GLU A 110 -8.75 5.66 8.71
N PHE A 111 -8.97 4.65 7.86
CA PHE A 111 -8.49 4.69 6.49
C PHE A 111 -9.06 5.91 5.76
N GLY A 112 -8.20 6.68 5.10
CA GLY A 112 -8.62 7.82 4.27
C GLY A 112 -8.71 9.16 5.00
N GLU A 113 -8.47 9.21 6.32
CA GLU A 113 -8.42 10.47 7.06
C GLU A 113 -7.30 11.40 6.56
N ALA A 114 -7.40 12.69 6.86
CA ALA A 114 -6.32 13.63 6.56
C ALA A 114 -5.05 13.31 7.39
N PRO A 115 -3.85 13.71 6.93
CA PRO A 115 -2.64 13.61 7.75
C PRO A 115 -2.75 14.46 9.03
N ARG A 116 -2.37 13.88 10.17
CA ARG A 116 -2.31 14.55 11.48
C ARG A 116 -1.15 15.54 11.50
N LYS A 117 -1.45 16.83 11.63
CA LYS A 117 -0.45 17.91 11.52
C LYS A 117 0.48 17.94 12.73
N GLU A 118 -0.06 17.64 13.90
CA GLU A 118 0.62 17.57 15.18
C GLU A 118 1.77 16.55 15.18
N PHE A 119 1.66 15.47 14.39
CA PHE A 119 2.69 14.43 14.27
C PHE A 119 3.54 14.55 12.99
N LYS A 120 3.36 15.64 12.23
CA LYS A 120 3.97 15.85 10.91
C LYS A 120 3.88 14.62 10.01
N GLU A 121 2.68 14.04 10.02
CA GLU A 121 2.40 12.74 9.42
C GLU A 121 2.55 12.78 7.90
N LEU A 122 3.21 11.76 7.37
CA LEU A 122 3.24 11.42 5.95
C LEU A 122 2.27 10.27 5.69
N VAL A 123 1.33 10.47 4.77
CA VAL A 123 0.38 9.45 4.34
C VAL A 123 0.70 9.04 2.91
N ILE A 124 1.01 7.76 2.70
CA ILE A 124 1.27 7.17 1.39
C ILE A 124 0.25 6.08 1.13
N ARG A 125 -0.32 6.05 -0.07
CA ARG A 125 -1.29 5.02 -0.47
C ARG A 125 -0.77 4.28 -1.67
N LEU A 126 -0.72 2.95 -1.60
CA LEU A 126 -0.33 2.09 -2.70
C LEU A 126 -1.47 1.14 -3.03
N ALA A 127 -1.91 1.15 -4.29
CA ALA A 127 -2.84 0.18 -4.83
C ALA A 127 -2.06 -0.97 -5.47
N PHE A 128 -2.50 -2.19 -5.17
CA PHE A 128 -1.83 -3.43 -5.57
C PHE A 128 -2.71 -4.24 -6.49
N ARG A 129 -2.08 -4.82 -7.51
CA ARG A 129 -2.66 -5.88 -8.33
C ARG A 129 -1.81 -7.13 -8.19
N PHE A 130 -2.48 -8.24 -7.90
CA PHE A 130 -1.83 -9.53 -7.68
C PHE A 130 -2.26 -10.55 -8.71
N GLN A 131 -1.37 -11.50 -8.95
CA GLN A 131 -1.66 -12.72 -9.69
C GLN A 131 -0.79 -13.84 -9.13
N ASN A 132 -1.41 -14.93 -8.68
CA ASN A 132 -0.74 -16.13 -8.16
C ASN A 132 0.45 -15.84 -7.18
N GLY A 133 0.25 -14.97 -6.21
CA GLY A 133 1.25 -14.62 -5.19
C GLY A 133 2.36 -13.66 -5.65
N LYS A 134 2.22 -13.03 -6.81
CA LYS A 134 3.12 -11.98 -7.28
C LYS A 134 2.38 -10.66 -7.48
N ILE A 135 3.07 -9.56 -7.18
CA ILE A 135 2.59 -8.21 -7.47
C ILE A 135 2.83 -7.95 -8.96
N ILE A 136 1.76 -7.90 -9.74
CA ILE A 136 1.82 -7.59 -11.17
C ILE A 136 1.59 -6.11 -11.46
N GLY A 137 1.14 -5.35 -10.47
CA GLY A 137 1.00 -3.91 -10.58
C GLY A 137 1.01 -3.20 -9.23
N LEU A 138 1.61 -2.02 -9.21
CA LEU A 138 1.71 -1.14 -8.06
C LEU A 138 1.48 0.29 -8.54
N ARG A 139 0.69 1.12 -7.84
CA ARG A 139 0.49 2.52 -8.24
C ARG A 139 0.03 3.39 -7.07
N PHE A 140 0.07 4.71 -7.25
CA PHE A 140 -0.60 5.66 -6.37
C PHE A 140 -2.06 5.84 -6.83
N PRO A 141 -3.06 5.46 -6.02
CA PRO A 141 -4.46 5.67 -6.36
C PRO A 141 -4.88 7.14 -6.18
N LYS A 142 -5.79 7.60 -7.04
CA LYS A 142 -6.40 8.94 -7.01
C LYS A 142 -7.62 9.02 -6.09
N LYS A 143 -8.38 7.92 -5.98
CA LYS A 143 -9.59 7.81 -5.14
C LYS A 143 -9.60 6.47 -4.43
N VAL A 144 -9.94 6.49 -3.13
CA VAL A 144 -9.91 5.31 -2.26
C VAL A 144 -11.11 5.29 -1.29
N VAL A 145 -11.48 4.11 -0.81
CA VAL A 145 -12.55 3.88 0.18
C VAL A 145 -12.11 2.80 1.18
N LYS A 146 -12.62 2.88 2.42
CA LYS A 146 -12.31 1.91 3.49
C LYS A 146 -12.87 0.51 3.20
N SER A 147 -14.11 0.43 2.72
CA SER A 147 -14.79 -0.84 2.46
C SER A 147 -15.57 -0.79 1.15
N ILE A 148 -15.63 -1.95 0.49
CA ILE A 148 -16.46 -2.18 -0.70
C ILE A 148 -17.95 -2.25 -0.31
N GLU A 149 -18.30 -2.55 0.94
CA GLU A 149 -19.70 -2.58 1.38
C GLU A 149 -20.33 -1.18 1.36
N THR A 150 -19.55 -0.14 1.66
CA THR A 150 -19.97 1.25 1.50
C THR A 150 -20.37 1.56 0.05
N PHE A 151 -19.80 0.87 -0.94
CA PHE A 151 -20.15 0.99 -2.35
C PHE A 151 -21.46 0.26 -2.72
N MET A 152 -21.75 -0.90 -2.10
CA MET A 152 -23.01 -1.62 -2.36
C MET A 152 -24.24 -0.95 -1.74
N ASN A 153 -24.05 -0.08 -0.75
CA ASN A 153 -25.14 0.66 -0.10
C ASN A 153 -25.38 2.05 -0.70
N GLN A 154 -24.55 2.49 -1.65
CA GLN A 154 -24.64 3.80 -2.31
C GLN A 154 -25.15 3.73 -3.77
N ASN A 155 -25.43 2.53 -4.27
CA ASN A 155 -26.00 2.23 -5.59
C ASN A 155 -27.09 1.17 -5.46
#